data_AF-A0A7V8ZLM4-F1
#
_entry.id   AF-A0A7V8ZLM4-F1
#
_cell.length_a   1.000
_cell.length_b   1.000
_cell.length_c   1.000
_cell.angle_alpha   90.00
_cell.angle_beta   90.00
_cell.angle_gamma   90.00
#
_symmetry.space_group_name_H-M   'P 1'
#
loop_
_entity.id
_entity.type
_entity.pdbx_description
1 polymer ?
#
loop_
_entity_poly.entity_id
_entity_poly.type
_entity_poly.pdbx_seq_one_letter_code
_entity_poly.pdbx_strand_id
1 'polypeptide(L)'
;MSAPFGQRLAAAVAARESNIVLGLDPDPMRLWPGALAAAGDGPPEQRVARTVLAHCHLVIDAVAPAVVAVKPQVACFERLGAQGRTVLGAVCDHARERGLLVIADAKRGDIDVSARAYAEAFLGRTATPYGPIEGLGADALTANAYMGADTVEALLAVARPEGRGLFVLVRTSNPGAADLEDLPTGPDGVPVWARAAELVAGLGGADSLSDVGAVVGATAPEHVSRLRELMPRTPFLLPGVGAQGGRVE
;
A
#
# COMPACT_ATOMS: atom_id res chain seq x y z
N MET A 1 10.37 6.18 20.09
CA MET A 1 9.74 6.37 18.76
C MET A 1 10.23 5.25 17.86
N SER A 2 9.34 4.66 17.05
CA SER A 2 9.74 3.65 16.06
C SER A 2 10.65 4.30 15.00
N ALA A 3 11.54 3.52 14.39
CA ALA A 3 12.32 4.01 13.25
C ALA A 3 11.39 4.39 12.09
N PRO A 4 11.70 5.44 11.30
CA PRO A 4 10.91 5.82 10.13
C PRO A 4 10.72 4.66 9.14
N PHE A 5 9.58 4.63 8.44
CA PHE A 5 9.23 3.56 7.52
C PHE A 5 10.33 3.28 6.48
N GLY A 6 10.92 4.31 5.88
CA GLY A 6 11.98 4.14 4.89
C GLY A 6 13.21 3.40 5.42
N GLN A 7 13.59 3.62 6.68
CA GLN A 7 14.69 2.90 7.32
C GLN A 7 14.32 1.44 7.60
N ARG A 8 13.09 1.19 8.07
CA ARG A 8 12.58 -0.16 8.30
C ARG A 8 12.47 -0.96 7.00
N LEU A 9 12.04 -0.32 5.92
CA LEU A 9 11.97 -0.92 4.59
C LEU A 9 13.37 -1.29 4.09
N ALA A 10 14.34 -0.36 4.18
CA ALA A 10 15.72 -0.63 3.79
C ALA A 10 16.34 -1.79 4.58
N ALA A 11 16.08 -1.85 5.90
CA ALA A 11 16.52 -2.95 6.74
C ALA A 11 15.87 -4.28 6.35
N ALA A 12 14.56 -4.30 6.05
CA ALA A 12 13.85 -5.50 5.62
C ALA A 12 14.35 -6.02 4.28
N VAL A 13 14.61 -5.13 3.32
CA VAL A 13 15.21 -5.46 2.01
C VAL A 13 16.59 -6.07 2.18
N ALA A 14 17.46 -5.44 2.98
CA ALA A 14 18.81 -5.95 3.22
C ALA A 14 18.80 -7.31 3.94
N ALA A 15 17.98 -7.47 4.98
CA ALA A 15 17.92 -8.70 5.77
C ALA A 15 17.37 -9.90 4.98
N ARG A 16 16.49 -9.65 4.00
CA ARG A 16 15.83 -10.70 3.20
C ARG A 16 16.41 -10.85 1.79
N GLU A 17 17.36 -10.00 1.42
CA GLU A 17 17.95 -9.93 0.08
C GLU A 17 16.88 -9.94 -1.03
N SER A 18 15.78 -9.22 -0.80
CA SER A 18 14.59 -9.26 -1.64
C SER A 18 13.97 -7.87 -1.76
N ASN A 19 13.33 -7.61 -2.90
CA ASN A 19 12.49 -6.44 -3.13
C ASN A 19 11.01 -6.84 -3.38
N ILE A 20 10.67 -8.11 -3.16
CA ILE A 20 9.37 -8.66 -3.54
C ILE A 20 8.32 -8.27 -2.50
N VAL A 21 7.24 -7.65 -2.98
CA VAL A 21 6.03 -7.39 -2.20
C VAL A 21 4.92 -8.31 -2.69
N LEU A 22 4.37 -9.14 -1.80
CA LEU A 22 3.25 -10.02 -2.12
C LEU A 22 1.95 -9.22 -2.22
N GLY A 23 1.34 -9.15 -3.40
CA GLY A 23 -0.04 -8.68 -3.55
C GLY A 23 -1.05 -9.67 -2.94
N LEU A 24 -1.98 -9.18 -2.13
CA LEU A 24 -3.06 -9.98 -1.55
C LEU A 24 -4.41 -9.43 -2.00
N ASP A 25 -4.89 -9.96 -3.12
CA ASP A 25 -6.08 -9.49 -3.83
C ASP A 25 -7.10 -10.64 -3.95
N PRO A 26 -7.57 -11.23 -2.82
CA PRO A 26 -8.30 -12.49 -2.84
C PRO A 26 -9.62 -12.35 -3.58
N ASP A 27 -9.84 -13.21 -4.57
CA ASP A 27 -11.12 -13.37 -5.27
C ASP A 27 -11.89 -14.56 -4.70
N PRO A 28 -13.06 -14.37 -4.06
CA PRO A 28 -13.92 -15.44 -3.54
C PRO A 28 -14.20 -16.56 -4.53
N MET A 29 -14.16 -16.28 -5.84
CA MET A 29 -14.40 -17.27 -6.88
C MET A 29 -13.13 -18.02 -7.32
N ARG A 30 -11.94 -17.60 -6.87
CA ARG A 30 -10.64 -18.14 -7.29
C ARG A 30 -9.69 -18.38 -6.11
N LEU A 31 -10.24 -18.78 -4.98
CA LEU A 31 -9.46 -19.13 -3.79
C LEU A 31 -8.74 -20.48 -3.99
N TRP A 32 -7.61 -20.65 -3.31
CA TRP A 32 -6.87 -21.91 -3.34
C TRP A 32 -7.72 -23.07 -2.81
N PRO A 33 -7.69 -24.26 -3.45
CA PRO A 33 -8.49 -25.41 -3.02
C PRO A 33 -8.30 -25.78 -1.54
N GLY A 34 -7.07 -25.67 -1.02
CA GLY A 34 -6.77 -25.94 0.39
C GLY A 34 -7.48 -25.00 1.38
N ALA A 35 -7.86 -23.80 0.95
CA ALA A 35 -8.58 -22.84 1.79
C ALA A 35 -10.06 -23.21 1.96
N LEU A 36 -10.65 -23.95 1.00
CA LEU A 36 -12.08 -24.30 0.98
C LEU A 36 -12.49 -25.15 2.19
N ALA A 37 -11.54 -25.92 2.75
CA ALA A 37 -11.77 -26.70 3.97
C ALA A 37 -12.10 -25.82 5.19
N ALA A 38 -11.64 -24.56 5.22
CA ALA A 38 -11.92 -23.63 6.30
C ALA A 38 -13.34 -23.02 6.25
N ALA A 39 -14.09 -23.26 5.16
CA ALA A 39 -15.41 -22.68 4.98
C ALA A 39 -16.36 -23.07 6.12
N GLY A 40 -16.39 -24.34 6.53
CA GLY A 40 -17.33 -24.87 7.53
C GLY A 40 -18.80 -24.58 7.20
N ASP A 41 -19.66 -24.71 8.21
CA ASP A 41 -21.10 -24.41 8.13
C ASP A 41 -21.42 -22.96 8.50
N GLY A 42 -22.63 -22.51 8.15
CA GLY A 42 -23.14 -21.18 8.49
C GLY A 42 -23.50 -20.33 7.25
N PRO A 43 -23.83 -19.06 7.45
CA PRO A 43 -24.28 -18.20 6.38
C PRO A 43 -23.13 -17.83 5.42
N PRO A 44 -23.43 -17.44 4.16
CA PRO A 44 -22.43 -17.24 3.12
C PRO A 44 -21.28 -16.30 3.50
N GLU A 45 -21.58 -15.19 4.19
CA GLU A 45 -20.61 -14.18 4.61
C GLU A 45 -19.56 -14.77 5.56
N GLN A 46 -19.97 -15.61 6.51
CA GLN A 46 -19.06 -16.26 7.46
C GLN A 46 -18.17 -17.30 6.78
N ARG A 47 -18.76 -18.07 5.86
CA ARG A 47 -18.04 -19.10 5.11
C ARG A 47 -16.98 -18.47 4.21
N VAL A 48 -17.33 -17.41 3.47
CA VAL A 48 -16.37 -16.71 2.61
C VAL A 48 -15.29 -16.00 3.45
N ALA A 49 -15.63 -15.38 4.58
CA ALA A 49 -14.65 -14.73 5.45
C ALA A 49 -13.58 -15.71 5.95
N ARG A 50 -13.98 -16.88 6.48
CA ARG A 50 -13.04 -17.93 6.91
C ARG A 50 -12.19 -18.47 5.76
N THR A 51 -12.80 -18.66 4.59
CA THR A 51 -12.10 -19.18 3.41
C THR A 51 -11.08 -18.18 2.87
N VAL A 52 -11.41 -16.89 2.81
CA VAL A 52 -10.50 -15.82 2.40
C VAL A 52 -9.34 -15.68 3.38
N LEU A 53 -9.61 -15.72 4.69
CA LEU A 53 -8.57 -15.71 5.72
C LEU A 53 -7.59 -16.88 5.53
N ALA A 54 -8.12 -18.10 5.40
CA ALA A 54 -7.31 -19.30 5.18
C ALA A 54 -6.50 -19.21 3.88
N HIS A 55 -7.09 -18.70 2.80
CA HIS A 55 -6.38 -18.47 1.54
C HIS A 55 -5.19 -17.53 1.75
N CYS A 56 -5.41 -16.35 2.34
CA CYS A 56 -4.34 -15.38 2.59
C CYS A 56 -3.23 -15.95 3.49
N HIS A 57 -3.58 -16.68 4.56
CA HIS A 57 -2.60 -17.33 5.43
C HIS A 57 -1.74 -18.34 4.67
N LEU A 58 -2.38 -19.20 3.87
CA LEU A 58 -1.67 -20.19 3.05
C LEU A 58 -0.71 -19.52 2.06
N VAL A 59 -1.13 -18.43 1.39
CA VAL A 59 -0.24 -17.70 0.48
C VAL A 59 0.92 -17.06 1.24
N ILE A 60 0.66 -16.38 2.36
CA ILE A 60 1.70 -15.76 3.19
C ILE A 60 2.70 -16.80 3.65
N ASP A 61 2.25 -17.92 4.24
CA ASP A 61 3.14 -18.96 4.76
C ASP A 61 4.00 -19.58 3.66
N ALA A 62 3.46 -19.73 2.44
CA ALA A 62 4.20 -20.28 1.31
C ALA A 62 5.33 -19.37 0.81
N VAL A 63 5.19 -18.04 0.92
CA VAL A 63 6.14 -17.08 0.32
C VAL A 63 6.89 -16.22 1.32
N ALA A 64 6.54 -16.28 2.62
CA ALA A 64 7.13 -15.45 3.66
C ALA A 64 8.67 -15.42 3.66
N PRO A 65 9.41 -16.50 3.37
CA PRO A 65 10.87 -16.45 3.30
C PRO A 65 11.42 -15.56 2.17
N ALA A 66 10.66 -15.33 1.10
CA ALA A 66 11.13 -14.68 -0.14
C ALA A 66 10.64 -13.23 -0.31
N VAL A 67 9.73 -12.75 0.53
CA VAL A 67 9.10 -11.43 0.38
C VAL A 67 9.43 -10.51 1.56
N VAL A 68 9.48 -9.20 1.31
CA VAL A 68 9.74 -8.19 2.35
C VAL A 68 8.45 -7.66 2.98
N ALA A 69 7.37 -7.67 2.21
CA ALA A 69 6.11 -7.09 2.61
C ALA A 69 4.93 -7.81 1.96
N VAL A 70 3.75 -7.63 2.54
CA VAL A 70 2.47 -7.92 1.91
C VAL A 70 1.76 -6.61 1.57
N LYS A 71 0.94 -6.63 0.51
CA LYS A 71 0.14 -5.50 0.07
C LYS A 71 -1.32 -5.90 -0.16
N PRO A 72 -2.14 -6.02 0.91
CA PRO A 72 -3.56 -6.29 0.76
C PRO A 72 -4.28 -5.18 -0.02
N GLN A 73 -5.03 -5.57 -1.06
CA GLN A 73 -5.97 -4.68 -1.73
C GLN A 73 -7.22 -4.51 -0.88
N VAL A 74 -7.33 -3.37 -0.20
CA VAL A 74 -8.39 -3.13 0.80
C VAL A 74 -9.79 -3.32 0.21
N ALA A 75 -10.00 -2.94 -1.04
CA ALA A 75 -11.28 -3.12 -1.74
C ALA A 75 -11.73 -4.60 -1.82
N CYS A 76 -10.81 -5.55 -1.93
CA CYS A 76 -11.13 -6.98 -1.98
C CYS A 76 -11.71 -7.51 -0.66
N PHE A 77 -11.38 -6.85 0.46
CA PHE A 77 -11.90 -7.14 1.78
C PHE A 77 -13.17 -6.34 2.08
N GLU A 78 -13.23 -5.05 1.70
CA GLU A 78 -14.41 -4.20 1.90
C GLU A 78 -15.69 -4.77 1.30
N ARG A 79 -15.60 -5.44 0.13
CA ARG A 79 -16.75 -6.11 -0.49
C ARG A 79 -17.36 -7.24 0.35
N LEU A 80 -16.66 -7.72 1.38
CA LEU A 80 -17.15 -8.74 2.33
C LEU A 80 -17.81 -8.12 3.57
N GLY A 81 -18.02 -6.79 3.58
CA GLY A 81 -18.65 -6.06 4.68
C GLY A 81 -17.83 -6.09 5.97
N ALA A 82 -18.51 -6.05 7.11
CA ALA A 82 -17.87 -5.99 8.43
C ALA A 82 -16.90 -7.16 8.68
N GLN A 83 -17.24 -8.37 8.21
CA GLN A 83 -16.37 -9.52 8.36
C GLN A 83 -15.10 -9.40 7.53
N GLY A 84 -15.17 -8.76 6.36
CA GLY A 84 -13.99 -8.43 5.56
C GLY A 84 -12.99 -7.56 6.31
N ARG A 85 -13.47 -6.59 7.11
CA ARG A 85 -12.60 -5.77 7.97
C ARG A 85 -11.91 -6.61 9.04
N THR A 86 -12.62 -7.54 9.67
CA THR A 86 -12.03 -8.48 10.64
C THR A 86 -10.98 -9.37 9.98
N VAL A 87 -11.29 -9.91 8.79
CA VAL A 87 -10.36 -10.75 8.03
C VAL A 87 -9.11 -9.97 7.61
N LEU A 88 -9.26 -8.73 7.13
CA LEU A 88 -8.14 -7.87 6.79
C LEU A 88 -7.20 -7.65 7.99
N GLY A 89 -7.76 -7.40 9.18
CA GLY A 89 -7.00 -7.29 10.42
C GLY A 89 -6.18 -8.56 10.69
N ALA A 90 -6.85 -9.72 10.70
CA ALA A 90 -6.20 -11.01 10.96
C ALA A 90 -5.11 -11.36 9.93
N VAL A 91 -5.32 -11.04 8.65
CA VAL A 91 -4.31 -11.23 7.59
C VAL A 91 -3.08 -10.35 7.83
N CYS A 92 -3.28 -9.09 8.23
CA CYS A 92 -2.18 -8.19 8.55
C CYS A 92 -1.40 -8.65 9.79
N ASP A 93 -2.09 -9.18 10.81
CA ASP A 93 -1.45 -9.72 12.00
C ASP A 93 -0.61 -10.96 11.67
N HIS A 94 -1.16 -11.90 10.89
CA HIS A 94 -0.43 -13.08 10.43
C HIS A 94 0.83 -12.72 9.62
N ALA A 95 0.75 -11.67 8.77
CA ALA A 95 1.92 -11.18 8.04
C ALA A 95 3.00 -10.63 8.98
N ARG A 96 2.61 -9.89 10.03
CA ARG A 96 3.55 -9.35 11.03
C ARG A 96 4.22 -10.46 11.85
N GLU A 97 3.48 -11.50 12.22
CA GLU A 97 4.02 -12.68 12.89
C GLU A 97 5.09 -13.41 12.05
N ARG A 98 5.06 -13.24 10.73
CA ARG A 98 6.10 -13.73 9.79
C ARG A 98 7.19 -12.70 9.51
N GLY A 99 7.22 -11.59 10.25
CA GLY A 99 8.19 -10.53 10.11
C GLY A 99 8.09 -9.77 8.79
N LEU A 100 6.90 -9.70 8.20
CA LEU A 100 6.64 -8.96 6.96
C LEU A 100 6.10 -7.57 7.27
N LEU A 101 6.50 -6.58 6.46
CA LEU A 101 5.86 -5.27 6.47
C LEU A 101 4.46 -5.36 5.83
N VAL A 102 3.54 -4.49 6.24
CA VAL A 102 2.17 -4.42 5.70
C VAL A 102 1.95 -3.09 4.98
N ILE A 103 1.67 -3.14 3.68
CA ILE A 103 1.31 -1.96 2.88
C ILE A 103 -0.18 -2.03 2.55
N ALA A 104 -1.00 -1.21 3.20
CA ALA A 104 -2.43 -1.15 2.90
C ALA A 104 -2.64 -0.46 1.54
N ASP A 105 -3.09 -1.21 0.53
CA ASP A 105 -3.42 -0.62 -0.76
C ASP A 105 -4.88 -0.17 -0.77
N ALA A 106 -5.10 1.10 -0.43
CA ALA A 106 -6.41 1.72 -0.26
C ALA A 106 -6.60 3.02 -1.07
N LYS A 107 -5.52 3.60 -1.60
CA LYS A 107 -5.50 4.78 -2.48
C LYS A 107 -6.30 5.97 -1.91
N ARG A 108 -6.19 6.19 -0.59
CA ARG A 108 -6.97 7.23 0.10
C ARG A 108 -6.43 8.63 -0.24
N GLY A 109 -7.33 9.58 -0.42
CA GLY A 109 -7.03 10.98 -0.65
C GLY A 109 -8.32 11.77 -0.43
N ASP A 110 -8.28 12.73 0.49
CA ASP A 110 -9.42 13.56 0.88
C ASP A 110 -8.91 14.81 1.61
N ILE A 111 -9.80 15.73 1.98
CA ILE A 111 -9.46 16.91 2.77
C ILE A 111 -9.27 16.59 4.26
N ASP A 112 -8.48 17.43 4.93
CA ASP A 112 -7.97 17.34 6.32
C ASP A 112 -8.68 16.34 7.27
N VAL A 113 -9.95 16.57 7.63
CA VAL A 113 -10.66 15.74 8.62
C VAL A 113 -10.81 14.29 8.15
N SER A 114 -11.25 14.08 6.91
CA SER A 114 -11.41 12.75 6.34
C SER A 114 -10.06 12.07 6.11
N ALA A 115 -9.05 12.83 5.65
CA ALA A 115 -7.70 12.31 5.49
C ALA A 115 -7.13 11.79 6.82
N ARG A 116 -7.23 12.58 7.90
CA ARG A 116 -6.80 12.14 9.24
C ARG A 116 -7.54 10.90 9.69
N ALA A 117 -8.86 10.84 9.52
CA ALA A 117 -9.65 9.66 9.88
C ALA A 117 -9.21 8.41 9.10
N TYR A 118 -8.88 8.54 7.81
CA TYR A 118 -8.28 7.44 7.05
C TYR A 118 -6.91 7.05 7.62
N ALA A 119 -6.04 8.01 7.91
CA ALA A 119 -4.71 7.71 8.45
C ALA A 119 -4.78 7.04 9.83
N GLU A 120 -5.67 7.48 10.72
CA GLU A 120 -5.92 6.80 12.00
C GLU A 120 -6.41 5.37 11.78
N ALA A 121 -7.37 5.17 10.88
CA ALA A 121 -7.95 3.85 10.63
C ALA A 121 -6.97 2.83 10.04
N PHE A 122 -5.91 3.27 9.34
CA PHE A 122 -4.94 2.38 8.69
C PHE A 122 -3.56 2.35 9.37
N LEU A 123 -3.05 3.49 9.84
CA LEU A 123 -1.66 3.69 10.25
C LEU A 123 -1.51 3.99 11.74
N GLY A 124 -2.55 4.53 12.38
CA GLY A 124 -2.48 5.04 13.75
C GLY A 124 -3.59 4.53 14.65
N ARG A 125 -4.10 5.44 15.47
CA ARG A 125 -5.11 5.18 16.51
C ARG A 125 -6.15 6.27 16.50
N THR A 126 -7.40 5.92 16.76
CA THR A 126 -8.47 6.89 16.97
C THR A 126 -8.66 7.12 18.46
N ALA A 127 -8.53 8.37 18.91
CA ALA A 127 -8.78 8.74 20.29
C ALA A 127 -10.29 8.74 20.59
N THR A 128 -10.69 8.15 21.72
CA THR A 128 -12.08 8.19 22.20
C THR A 128 -12.12 8.49 23.70
N PRO A 129 -13.26 8.92 24.26
CA PRO A 129 -13.43 9.08 25.70
C PRO A 129 -13.20 7.80 26.52
N TYR A 130 -13.17 6.64 25.87
CA TYR A 130 -13.01 5.33 26.50
C TYR A 130 -11.62 4.71 26.27
N GLY A 131 -10.69 5.49 25.71
CA GLY A 131 -9.34 5.05 25.34
C GLY A 131 -9.12 5.01 23.82
N PRO A 132 -7.86 4.83 23.38
CA PRO A 132 -7.54 4.74 21.97
C PRO A 132 -8.03 3.41 21.35
N ILE A 133 -8.48 3.47 20.10
CA ILE A 133 -8.76 2.29 19.28
C ILE A 133 -7.64 2.17 18.24
N GLU A 134 -6.97 1.02 18.21
CA GLU A 134 -5.96 0.73 17.20
C GLU A 134 -6.59 0.65 15.81
N GLY A 135 -5.96 1.29 14.84
CA GLY A 135 -6.26 1.10 13.43
C GLY A 135 -5.75 -0.26 12.92
N LEU A 136 -5.62 -0.39 11.59
CA LEU A 136 -5.09 -1.60 10.97
C LEU A 136 -3.61 -1.87 11.34
N GLY A 137 -2.88 -0.83 11.78
CA GLY A 137 -1.45 -0.90 12.11
C GLY A 137 -0.53 -1.12 10.90
N ALA A 138 -0.98 -0.76 9.69
CA ALA A 138 -0.20 -0.90 8.46
C ALA A 138 1.10 -0.07 8.54
N ASP A 139 2.16 -0.57 7.91
CA ASP A 139 3.46 0.09 7.83
C ASP A 139 3.48 1.23 6.82
N ALA A 140 2.71 1.09 5.75
CA ALA A 140 2.44 2.16 4.83
C ALA A 140 1.02 2.06 4.24
N LEU A 141 0.54 3.18 3.70
CA LEU A 141 -0.75 3.31 3.03
C LEU A 141 -0.55 3.86 1.62
N THR A 142 -1.23 3.30 0.62
CA THR A 142 -1.27 3.94 -0.69
C THR A 142 -2.20 5.16 -0.67
N ALA A 143 -1.76 6.29 -1.22
CA ALA A 143 -2.46 7.56 -1.16
C ALA A 143 -2.59 8.23 -2.53
N ASN A 144 -3.66 8.98 -2.75
CA ASN A 144 -3.88 9.77 -3.97
C ASN A 144 -3.66 11.26 -3.68
N ALA A 145 -2.75 11.90 -4.41
CA ALA A 145 -2.39 13.31 -4.25
C ALA A 145 -3.13 14.26 -5.21
N TYR A 146 -4.15 13.78 -5.93
CA TYR A 146 -4.89 14.56 -6.93
C TYR A 146 -5.42 15.90 -6.39
N MET A 147 -5.79 15.94 -5.11
CA MET A 147 -6.35 17.12 -4.45
C MET A 147 -5.30 18.13 -3.95
N GLY A 148 -4.00 17.78 -4.00
CA GLY A 148 -2.91 18.64 -3.56
C GLY A 148 -2.00 18.02 -2.51
N ALA A 149 -0.95 18.76 -2.15
CA ALA A 149 0.04 18.34 -1.16
C ALA A 149 -0.55 18.29 0.26
N ASP A 150 -1.43 19.21 0.59
CA ASP A 150 -2.14 19.30 1.88
C ASP A 150 -2.92 18.02 2.21
N THR A 151 -3.50 17.37 1.19
CA THR A 151 -4.15 16.05 1.33
C THR A 151 -3.17 14.97 1.79
N VAL A 152 -1.95 14.96 1.25
CA VAL A 152 -0.91 13.99 1.62
C VAL A 152 -0.29 14.33 2.97
N GLU A 153 -0.08 15.62 3.24
CA GLU A 153 0.45 16.13 4.50
C GLU A 153 -0.46 15.77 5.68
N ALA A 154 -1.78 15.86 5.51
CA ALA A 154 -2.75 15.44 6.53
C ALA A 154 -2.62 13.94 6.89
N LEU A 155 -2.34 13.07 5.91
CA LEU A 155 -2.04 11.67 6.16
C LEU A 155 -0.70 11.48 6.89
N LEU A 156 0.34 12.22 6.45
CA LEU A 156 1.68 12.16 7.05
C LEU A 156 1.73 12.65 8.50
N ALA A 157 0.87 13.61 8.85
CA ALA A 157 0.76 14.12 10.21
C ALA A 157 0.40 13.02 11.24
N VAL A 158 -0.34 11.99 10.80
CA VAL A 158 -0.67 10.81 11.63
C VAL A 158 0.35 9.69 11.43
N ALA A 159 0.86 9.48 10.21
CA ALA A 159 1.77 8.39 9.88
C ALA A 159 3.15 8.51 10.56
N ARG A 160 3.75 9.71 10.53
CA ARG A 160 5.13 9.95 10.97
C ARG A 160 5.36 9.71 12.46
N PRO A 161 4.49 10.19 13.38
CA PRO A 161 4.62 9.89 14.80
C PRO A 161 4.66 8.38 15.12
N GLU A 162 3.97 7.57 14.31
CA GLU A 162 3.92 6.11 14.43
C GLU A 162 5.05 5.39 13.66
N GLY A 163 5.96 6.14 13.03
CA GLY A 163 7.04 5.59 12.20
C GLY A 163 6.54 4.89 10.92
N ARG A 164 5.38 5.31 10.40
CA ARG A 164 4.71 4.75 9.21
C ARG A 164 4.93 5.66 8.00
N GLY A 165 4.71 5.10 6.81
CA GLY A 165 4.94 5.79 5.54
C GLY A 165 3.72 5.84 4.62
N LEU A 166 3.89 6.45 3.46
CA LEU A 166 2.89 6.49 2.39
C LEU A 166 3.52 6.04 1.07
N PHE A 167 2.70 5.49 0.17
CA PHE A 167 3.04 5.33 -1.24
C PHE A 167 2.05 6.11 -2.09
N VAL A 168 2.48 7.25 -2.61
CA VAL A 168 1.61 8.18 -3.34
C VAL A 168 1.51 7.76 -4.81
N LEU A 169 0.31 7.79 -5.39
CA LEU A 169 0.12 7.55 -6.82
C LEU A 169 0.83 8.64 -7.63
N VAL A 170 1.77 8.25 -8.48
CA VAL A 170 2.52 9.17 -9.36
C VAL A 170 2.21 8.91 -10.82
N ARG A 171 2.37 7.66 -11.26
CA ARG A 171 2.01 7.23 -12.62
C ARG A 171 1.55 5.79 -12.58
N THR A 172 0.28 5.50 -12.79
CA THR A 172 -0.27 4.14 -12.66
C THR A 172 -0.05 3.30 -13.93
N SER A 173 -0.34 2.00 -13.85
CA SER A 173 -0.12 1.05 -14.96
C SER A 173 -1.32 0.89 -15.90
N ASN A 174 -2.49 1.44 -15.56
CA ASN A 174 -3.70 1.27 -16.35
C ASN A 174 -3.68 2.14 -17.63
N PRO A 175 -4.34 1.70 -18.72
CA PRO A 175 -4.41 2.48 -19.96
C PRO A 175 -4.91 3.92 -19.78
N GLY A 176 -5.88 4.12 -18.87
CA GLY A 176 -6.43 5.45 -18.56
C GLY A 176 -5.48 6.39 -17.81
N ALA A 177 -4.24 5.98 -17.48
CA ALA A 177 -3.22 6.90 -16.96
C ALA A 177 -3.00 8.08 -17.93
N ALA A 178 -3.01 7.80 -19.25
CA ALA A 178 -2.82 8.81 -20.28
C ALA A 178 -3.94 9.88 -20.33
N ASP A 179 -5.12 9.58 -19.76
CA ASP A 179 -6.25 10.50 -19.75
C ASP A 179 -5.99 11.73 -18.86
N LEU A 180 -5.14 11.60 -17.84
CA LEU A 180 -4.84 12.67 -16.88
C LEU A 180 -3.35 12.79 -16.55
N GLU A 181 -2.67 11.68 -16.28
CA GLU A 181 -1.33 11.67 -15.71
C GLU A 181 -0.27 12.10 -16.74
N ASP A 182 -0.49 11.82 -18.02
CA ASP A 182 0.41 12.20 -19.12
C ASP A 182 0.07 13.59 -19.71
N LEU A 183 -1.00 14.24 -19.24
CA LEU A 183 -1.37 15.56 -19.73
C LEU A 183 -0.35 16.61 -19.31
N PRO A 184 0.04 17.54 -20.20
CA PRO A 184 0.92 18.65 -19.86
C PRO A 184 0.23 19.60 -18.88
N THR A 185 0.99 20.08 -17.90
CA THR A 185 0.58 21.13 -16.96
C THR A 185 1.18 22.46 -17.39
N GLY A 186 0.36 23.52 -17.33
CA GLY A 186 0.82 24.89 -17.52
C GLY A 186 1.56 25.17 -18.85
N PRO A 187 2.27 26.32 -18.93
CA PRO A 187 2.99 26.72 -20.13
C PRO A 187 4.31 25.96 -20.38
N ASP A 188 4.90 25.33 -19.35
CA ASP A 188 6.16 24.60 -19.46
C ASP A 188 5.97 23.15 -19.95
N GLY A 189 4.72 22.69 -20.06
CA GLY A 189 4.37 21.41 -20.65
C GLY A 189 4.74 20.20 -19.79
N VAL A 190 5.10 20.41 -18.52
CA VAL A 190 5.51 19.34 -17.60
C VAL A 190 4.30 18.45 -17.31
N PRO A 191 4.35 17.12 -17.53
CA PRO A 191 3.18 16.27 -17.35
C PRO A 191 2.74 16.15 -15.88
N VAL A 192 1.47 15.84 -15.64
CA VAL A 192 0.89 15.70 -14.29
C VAL A 192 1.69 14.71 -13.43
N TRP A 193 2.11 13.57 -13.99
CA TRP A 193 2.93 12.61 -13.24
C TRP A 193 4.26 13.20 -12.75
N ALA A 194 4.86 14.12 -13.51
CA ALA A 194 6.12 14.74 -13.12
C ALA A 194 5.90 15.73 -11.97
N ARG A 195 4.77 16.45 -11.97
CA ARG A 195 4.35 17.28 -10.82
C ARG A 195 4.09 16.44 -9.57
N ALA A 196 3.44 15.29 -9.73
CA ALA A 196 3.25 14.35 -8.63
C ALA A 196 4.60 13.83 -8.10
N ALA A 197 5.56 13.56 -8.98
CA ALA A 197 6.92 13.16 -8.58
C ALA A 197 7.66 14.27 -7.80
N GLU A 198 7.58 15.52 -8.25
CA GLU A 198 8.14 16.68 -7.55
C GLU A 198 7.54 16.83 -6.14
N LEU A 199 6.21 16.68 -6.03
CA LEU A 199 5.49 16.71 -4.75
C LEU A 199 5.99 15.59 -3.82
N VAL A 200 6.06 14.35 -4.31
CA VAL A 200 6.53 13.21 -3.52
C VAL A 200 7.99 13.38 -3.08
N ALA A 201 8.87 13.86 -3.96
CA ALA A 201 10.25 14.16 -3.62
C ALA A 201 10.36 15.25 -2.54
N GLY A 202 9.56 16.32 -2.66
CA GLY A 202 9.54 17.43 -1.71
C GLY A 202 9.01 17.06 -0.32
N LEU A 203 8.07 16.11 -0.25
CA LEU A 203 7.57 15.59 1.03
C LEU A 203 8.53 14.60 1.70
N GLY A 204 9.47 14.02 0.94
CA GLY A 204 10.43 13.03 1.43
C GLY A 204 11.63 13.62 2.20
N GLY A 205 12.28 12.76 2.99
CA GLY A 205 13.51 13.12 3.73
C GLY A 205 14.77 13.16 2.85
N ALA A 206 15.79 13.93 3.28
CA ALA A 206 17.03 14.11 2.53
C ALA A 206 18.13 13.07 2.82
N ASP A 207 18.10 12.44 4.00
CA ASP A 207 19.29 11.75 4.55
C ASP A 207 19.26 10.22 4.40
N SER A 208 18.09 9.64 4.10
CA SER A 208 17.92 8.18 3.94
C SER A 208 16.83 7.86 2.93
N LEU A 209 16.54 6.56 2.72
CA LEU A 209 15.34 6.14 2.00
C LEU A 209 14.11 6.80 2.63
N SER A 210 13.28 7.44 1.80
CA SER A 210 12.13 8.24 2.23
C SER A 210 11.03 7.39 2.87
N ASP A 211 10.30 7.97 3.83
CA ASP A 211 9.03 7.44 4.36
C ASP A 211 7.84 7.71 3.42
N VAL A 212 8.03 8.62 2.46
CA VAL A 212 7.11 8.86 1.35
C VAL A 212 7.66 8.19 0.09
N GLY A 213 6.97 7.16 -0.37
CA GLY A 213 7.21 6.42 -1.59
C GLY A 213 6.29 6.84 -2.74
N ALA A 214 6.56 6.30 -3.92
CA ALA A 214 5.76 6.49 -5.13
C ALA A 214 5.22 5.16 -5.65
N VAL A 215 3.96 5.14 -6.08
CA VAL A 215 3.41 4.06 -6.90
C VAL A 215 3.66 4.41 -8.36
N VAL A 216 4.43 3.56 -9.03
CA VAL A 216 4.85 3.75 -10.42
C VAL A 216 4.56 2.47 -11.21
N GLY A 217 3.75 2.56 -12.27
CA GLY A 217 3.40 1.42 -13.10
C GLY A 217 4.62 0.89 -13.86
N ALA A 218 4.87 -0.42 -13.75
CA ALA A 218 6.00 -1.09 -14.38
C ALA A 218 5.89 -1.26 -15.91
N THR A 219 4.79 -0.82 -16.53
CA THR A 219 4.46 -1.09 -17.94
C THR A 219 5.14 -0.16 -18.94
N ALA A 220 5.87 0.87 -18.50
CA ALA A 220 6.64 1.80 -19.34
C ALA A 220 8.02 2.12 -18.73
N PRO A 221 9.08 1.39 -19.12
CA PRO A 221 10.42 1.53 -18.54
C PRO A 221 11.02 2.94 -18.62
N GLU A 222 10.70 3.70 -19.68
CA GLU A 222 11.16 5.07 -19.87
C GLU A 222 10.68 6.01 -18.75
N HIS A 223 9.45 5.83 -18.30
CA HIS A 223 8.91 6.60 -17.18
C HIS A 223 9.60 6.23 -15.87
N VAL A 224 9.91 4.95 -15.64
CA VAL A 224 10.57 4.51 -14.41
C VAL A 224 11.96 5.15 -14.28
N SER A 225 12.74 5.16 -15.36
CA SER A 225 14.08 5.78 -15.38
C SER A 225 13.99 7.28 -15.07
N ARG A 226 13.09 8.01 -15.75
CA ARG A 226 12.93 9.44 -15.52
C ARG A 226 12.42 9.76 -14.12
N LEU A 227 11.48 8.96 -13.60
CA LEU A 227 10.97 9.09 -12.23
C LEU A 227 12.07 8.83 -11.20
N ARG A 228 12.99 7.89 -11.45
CA ARG A 228 14.14 7.65 -10.56
C ARG A 228 15.07 8.85 -10.51
N GLU A 229 15.31 9.54 -11.62
CA GLU A 229 16.09 10.79 -11.65
C GLU A 229 15.43 11.89 -10.81
N LEU A 230 14.10 12.05 -10.93
CA LEU A 230 13.33 13.05 -10.17
C LEU A 230 13.24 12.71 -8.68
N MET A 231 13.25 11.42 -8.33
CA MET A 231 12.98 10.92 -7.00
C MET A 231 14.07 9.94 -6.51
N PRO A 232 15.34 10.36 -6.39
CA PRO A 232 16.48 9.45 -6.19
C PRO A 232 16.41 8.66 -4.88
N ARG A 233 15.80 9.22 -3.82
CA ARG A 233 15.67 8.59 -2.50
C ARG A 233 14.28 8.02 -2.19
N THR A 234 13.37 8.07 -3.15
CA THR A 234 12.00 7.62 -2.96
C THR A 234 11.90 6.12 -3.23
N PRO A 235 11.32 5.31 -2.31
CA PRO A 235 11.01 3.92 -2.60
C PRO A 235 9.88 3.84 -3.64
N PHE A 236 10.07 3.01 -4.67
CA PHE A 236 9.04 2.77 -5.67
C PHE A 236 8.30 1.48 -5.35
N LEU A 237 6.98 1.58 -5.29
CA LEU A 237 6.09 0.43 -5.37
C LEU A 237 5.71 0.25 -6.83
N LEU A 238 6.16 -0.85 -7.44
CA LEU A 238 6.02 -1.13 -8.87
C LEU A 238 4.95 -2.20 -9.12
N PRO A 239 3.64 -1.86 -9.08
CA PRO A 239 2.62 -2.81 -9.47
C PRO A 239 2.71 -3.11 -10.97
N GLY A 240 2.26 -4.32 -11.33
CA GLY A 240 2.06 -4.72 -12.72
C GLY A 240 3.08 -5.71 -13.27
N VAL A 241 4.09 -6.10 -12.49
CA VAL A 241 4.93 -7.27 -12.81
C VAL A 241 4.08 -8.55 -12.82
N GLY A 242 4.23 -9.39 -13.85
CA GLY A 242 3.45 -10.61 -14.01
C GLY A 242 2.13 -10.37 -14.77
N ALA A 243 0.99 -10.44 -14.07
CA ALA A 243 -0.34 -10.47 -14.71
C ALA A 243 -0.70 -9.24 -15.57
N GLN A 244 -0.04 -8.10 -15.35
CA GLN A 244 -0.25 -6.87 -16.14
C GLN A 244 0.87 -6.64 -17.18
N GLY A 245 1.74 -7.63 -17.40
CA GLY A 245 2.74 -7.61 -18.47
C GLY A 245 4.07 -6.93 -18.13
N GLY A 246 4.23 -6.36 -16.93
CA GLY A 246 5.52 -5.86 -16.46
C GLY A 246 6.53 -7.00 -16.27
N ARG A 247 7.80 -6.72 -16.60
CA ARG A 247 8.92 -7.66 -16.45
C ARG A 247 9.85 -7.19 -15.34
N VAL A 248 10.61 -8.14 -14.80
CA VAL A 248 11.58 -7.86 -13.72
C VAL A 248 12.87 -7.30 -14.30
N GLU A 249 13.23 -7.72 -15.52
CA GLU A 249 14.34 -7.24 -16.34
C GLU A 249 14.03 -5.91 -17.03
#